data_AF-A0A067R8T1-F1
#
_entry.id   AF-A0A067R8T1-F1
#
_cell.length_a   1.000
_cell.length_b   1.000
_cell.length_c   1.000
_cell.angle_alpha   90.00
_cell.angle_beta   90.00
_cell.angle_gamma   90.00
#
_symmetry.space_group_name_H-M   'P 1'
#
loop_
_entity.id
_entity.type
_entity.pdbx_description
1 polymer ?
#
loop_
_entity_poly.entity_id
_entity_poly.type
_entity_poly.pdbx_seq_one_letter_code
_entity_poly.pdbx_strand_id
1 'polypeptide(L)'
;MRSKHSIFFLAVVILVMEMCQGCEQDQTRQGCRIQSGVCLCGIGCYSEYRYTTKEECRKALRGSRRDVCQRNPCHNGGACSQTSFEPGYRCRCEGTGYYGNRCQHACPSSNTALQDNETFPYECVVI
;
A
#
# COMPACT_ATOMS: atom_id res chain seq x y z
N MET A 1 -41.91 -14.15 -47.19
CA MET A 1 -41.76 -13.55 -45.84
C MET A 1 -40.67 -14.22 -44.97
N ARG A 2 -40.27 -15.48 -45.19
CA ARG A 2 -39.20 -16.17 -44.42
C ARG A 2 -37.78 -15.60 -44.57
N SER A 3 -37.42 -15.11 -45.76
CA SER A 3 -36.08 -14.55 -46.04
C SER A 3 -35.78 -13.27 -45.22
N LYS A 4 -36.77 -12.39 -45.02
CA LYS A 4 -36.61 -11.14 -44.24
C LYS A 4 -36.33 -11.40 -42.75
N HIS A 5 -36.96 -12.41 -42.15
CA HIS A 5 -36.70 -12.82 -40.77
C HIS A 5 -35.32 -13.46 -40.61
N SER A 6 -34.86 -14.23 -41.61
CA SER A 6 -33.52 -14.82 -41.59
C SER A 6 -32.42 -13.77 -41.71
N ILE A 7 -32.64 -12.74 -42.54
CA ILE A 7 -31.73 -11.60 -42.69
C ILE A 7 -31.69 -10.77 -41.40
N PHE A 8 -32.85 -10.53 -40.77
CA PHE A 8 -32.92 -9.82 -39.49
C PHE A 8 -32.19 -10.58 -38.39
N PHE A 9 -32.36 -11.90 -38.30
CA PHE A 9 -31.68 -12.74 -37.31
C PHE A 9 -30.15 -12.72 -37.52
N LEU A 10 -29.70 -12.81 -38.77
CA LEU A 10 -28.28 -12.67 -39.13
C LEU A 10 -27.72 -11.30 -38.74
N ALA A 11 -28.45 -10.22 -39.01
CA ALA A 11 -28.04 -8.87 -38.64
C ALA A 11 -27.93 -8.71 -37.11
N VAL A 12 -28.88 -9.27 -36.35
CA VAL A 12 -28.83 -9.27 -34.87
C VAL A 12 -27.63 -10.06 -34.35
N VAL A 13 -27.33 -11.23 -34.92
CA VAL A 13 -26.16 -12.02 -34.53
C VAL A 13 -24.86 -11.27 -34.80
N ILE A 14 -24.72 -10.63 -35.96
CA ILE A 14 -23.53 -9.83 -36.29
C ILE A 14 -23.38 -8.65 -35.31
N LEU A 15 -24.48 -7.95 -35.02
CA LEU A 15 -24.51 -6.81 -34.10
C LEU A 15 -24.17 -7.23 -32.66
N VAL A 16 -24.51 -8.46 -32.25
CA VAL A 16 -24.14 -9.03 -30.94
C VAL A 16 -22.66 -9.41 -30.88
N MET A 17 -22.07 -9.92 -31.97
CA MET A 17 -20.65 -10.27 -32.03
C MET A 17 -19.74 -9.04 -31.92
N GLU A 18 -20.19 -7.86 -32.40
CA GLU A 18 -19.47 -6.59 -32.24
C GLU A 18 -19.47 -6.06 -30.79
N MET A 19 -20.39 -6.53 -29.93
CA MET A 19 -20.46 -6.12 -28.52
C MET A 19 -19.62 -7.02 -27.60
N CYS A 20 -19.11 -8.14 -28.10
CA CYS A 20 -18.23 -9.04 -27.36
C CYS A 20 -16.80 -8.51 -27.37
N GLN A 21 -16.52 -7.55 -26.48
CA GLN A 21 -15.14 -7.10 -26.21
C GLN A 21 -14.36 -8.22 -25.49
N GLY A 22 -13.74 -9.10 -26.27
CA GLY A 22 -12.79 -10.10 -25.78
C GLY A 22 -11.38 -9.52 -25.60
N CYS A 23 -10.47 -10.28 -24.96
CA CYS A 23 -9.06 -9.91 -24.96
C CYS A 23 -8.50 -10.00 -26.40
N GLU A 24 -7.55 -9.13 -26.74
CA GLU A 24 -6.79 -9.25 -27.99
C GLU A 24 -5.97 -10.55 -27.99
N GLN A 25 -5.73 -11.13 -29.17
CA GLN A 25 -5.08 -12.43 -29.31
C GLN A 25 -3.75 -12.45 -28.54
N ASP A 26 -3.60 -13.42 -27.61
CA ASP A 26 -2.49 -13.59 -26.65
C ASP A 26 -2.43 -12.67 -25.41
N GLN A 27 -3.44 -11.83 -25.15
CA GLN A 27 -3.50 -11.02 -23.92
C GLN A 27 -4.20 -11.71 -22.74
N THR A 28 -4.29 -13.04 -22.72
CA THR A 28 -4.85 -13.76 -21.56
C THR A 28 -3.74 -14.24 -20.62
N ARG A 29 -3.99 -14.13 -19.32
CA ARG A 29 -3.14 -14.72 -18.29
C ARG A 29 -3.96 -15.31 -17.15
N GLN A 30 -3.35 -16.24 -16.44
CA GLN A 30 -3.77 -16.58 -15.10
C GLN A 30 -3.28 -15.50 -14.14
N GLY A 31 -4.15 -14.97 -13.29
CA GLY A 31 -3.79 -13.97 -12.31
C GLY A 31 -4.86 -13.79 -11.24
N CYS A 32 -4.67 -12.79 -10.39
CA CYS A 32 -5.58 -12.43 -9.31
C CYS A 32 -5.84 -10.91 -9.28
N ARG A 33 -7.03 -10.53 -8.83
CA ARG A 33 -7.43 -9.14 -8.57
C ARG A 33 -8.13 -9.03 -7.23
N ILE A 34 -8.09 -7.84 -6.65
CA ILE A 34 -8.84 -7.54 -5.44
C ILE A 34 -10.23 -7.11 -5.84
N GLN A 35 -11.23 -7.82 -5.32
CA GLN A 35 -12.63 -7.48 -5.52
C GLN A 35 -13.34 -7.62 -4.19
N SER A 36 -13.97 -6.54 -3.70
CA SER A 36 -14.69 -6.52 -2.42
C SER A 36 -13.88 -7.04 -1.22
N GLY A 37 -12.58 -6.71 -1.15
CA GLY A 37 -11.71 -7.13 -0.05
C GLY A 37 -11.28 -8.60 -0.08
N VAL A 38 -11.55 -9.33 -1.17
CA VAL A 38 -11.09 -10.71 -1.38
C VAL A 38 -10.27 -10.84 -2.66
N CYS A 39 -9.41 -11.86 -2.70
CA CYS A 39 -8.58 -12.17 -3.86
C CYS A 39 -9.34 -13.11 -4.79
N LEU A 40 -9.81 -12.57 -5.92
CA LEU A 40 -10.41 -13.34 -6.99
C LEU A 40 -9.31 -13.72 -7.98
N CYS A 41 -9.13 -15.02 -8.25
CA CYS A 41 -8.11 -15.52 -9.17
C CYS A 41 -8.76 -16.35 -10.27
N GLY A 42 -8.22 -16.25 -11.48
CA GLY A 42 -8.75 -16.95 -12.65
C GLY A 42 -7.91 -16.68 -13.89
N ILE A 43 -8.49 -16.98 -15.04
CA ILE A 43 -7.93 -16.68 -16.37
C ILE A 43 -8.73 -15.52 -16.96
N GLY A 44 -8.06 -14.59 -17.62
CA GLY A 44 -8.67 -13.41 -18.26
C GLY A 44 -7.60 -12.44 -18.70
N CYS A 45 -7.96 -11.19 -18.99
CA CYS A 45 -7.01 -10.30 -19.65
C CYS A 45 -5.90 -9.82 -18.69
N TYR A 46 -4.72 -9.52 -19.23
CA TYR A 46 -3.61 -8.91 -18.46
C TYR A 46 -4.05 -7.65 -17.71
N SER A 47 -4.92 -6.85 -18.32
CA SER A 47 -5.48 -5.62 -17.76
C SER A 47 -6.38 -5.85 -16.54
N GLU A 48 -7.06 -7.00 -16.45
CA GLU A 48 -8.01 -7.29 -15.37
C GLU A 48 -7.36 -7.83 -14.10
N TYR A 49 -6.29 -8.61 -14.26
CA TYR A 49 -5.60 -9.24 -13.15
C TYR A 49 -4.36 -8.46 -12.77
N ARG A 50 -4.36 -7.76 -11.64
CA ARG A 50 -3.21 -6.97 -11.20
C ARG A 50 -2.06 -7.81 -10.63
N TYR A 51 -2.36 -8.96 -10.04
CA TYR A 51 -1.40 -9.80 -9.32
C TYR A 51 -1.19 -11.12 -10.06
N THR A 52 0.03 -11.62 -10.06
CA THR A 52 0.34 -12.90 -10.74
C THR A 52 -0.02 -14.09 -9.84
N THR A 53 0.06 -13.92 -8.52
CA THR A 53 -0.21 -15.00 -7.56
C THR A 53 -1.24 -14.59 -6.51
N LYS A 54 -1.94 -15.60 -5.96
CA LYS A 54 -2.88 -15.41 -4.86
C LYS A 54 -2.20 -14.86 -3.61
N GLU A 55 -0.95 -15.23 -3.37
CA GLU A 55 -0.18 -14.77 -2.21
C GLU A 55 0.16 -13.29 -2.31
N GLU A 56 0.60 -12.83 -3.48
CA GLU A 56 0.84 -11.41 -3.76
C GLU A 56 -0.44 -10.58 -3.55
N CYS A 57 -1.56 -11.06 -4.09
CA CYS A 57 -2.86 -10.43 -3.87
C CYS A 57 -3.23 -10.39 -2.37
N ARG A 58 -2.99 -11.47 -1.60
CA ARG A 58 -3.28 -11.52 -0.16
C ARG A 58 -2.41 -10.56 0.63
N LYS A 59 -1.15 -10.38 0.26
CA LYS A 59 -0.25 -9.38 0.87
C LYS A 59 -0.75 -7.96 0.62
N ALA A 60 -1.24 -7.70 -0.60
CA ALA A 60 -1.84 -6.42 -0.95
C ALA A 60 -3.16 -6.17 -0.19
N LEU A 61 -4.05 -7.18 -0.09
CA LEU A 61 -5.29 -7.09 0.69
C LEU A 61 -5.06 -6.84 2.17
N ARG A 62 -4.11 -7.56 2.75
CA ARG A 62 -3.79 -7.44 4.17
C ARG A 62 -3.15 -6.11 4.50
N GLY A 63 -2.79 -5.30 3.49
CA GLY A 63 -1.97 -4.11 3.66
C GLY A 63 -0.84 -4.45 4.60
N SER A 64 0.00 -5.45 4.25
CA SER A 64 1.04 -5.97 5.15
C SER A 64 2.17 -4.95 5.34
N ARG A 65 1.85 -3.81 5.91
CA ARG A 65 2.69 -3.28 6.94
C ARG A 65 2.21 -3.99 8.20
N ARG A 66 2.98 -4.95 8.72
CA ARG A 66 2.90 -5.25 10.15
C ARG A 66 2.86 -3.89 10.83
N ASP A 67 1.80 -3.52 11.53
CA ASP A 67 1.76 -2.21 12.18
C ASP A 67 2.92 -2.21 13.19
N VAL A 68 4.05 -1.63 12.78
CA VAL A 68 5.28 -1.69 13.55
C VAL A 68 5.08 -0.90 14.84
N CYS A 69 4.15 0.05 14.82
CA CYS A 69 3.76 0.85 15.97
C CYS A 69 2.94 0.08 17.00
N GLN A 70 2.29 -1.04 16.67
CA GLN A 70 1.61 -1.88 17.68
C GLN A 70 2.56 -2.40 18.77
N ARG A 71 3.84 -2.58 18.44
CA ARG A 71 4.86 -3.00 19.42
C ARG A 71 5.39 -1.85 20.28
N ASN A 72 4.84 -0.64 20.13
CA ASN A 72 5.26 0.58 20.82
C ASN A 72 6.79 0.75 20.83
N PRO A 73 7.43 0.85 19.65
CA PRO A 73 8.87 0.93 19.57
C PRO A 73 9.44 2.26 20.10
N CYS A 74 8.63 3.32 20.21
CA CYS A 74 9.05 4.62 20.73
C CYS A 74 8.96 4.66 22.26
N HIS A 75 10.02 5.12 22.92
CA HIS A 75 10.09 5.25 24.37
C HIS A 75 9.57 6.62 24.85
N ASN A 76 9.39 6.75 26.17
CA ASN A 76 9.14 8.03 26.86
C ASN A 76 8.00 8.88 26.29
N GLY A 77 6.94 8.25 25.81
CA GLY A 77 5.76 8.94 25.27
C GLY A 77 5.93 9.44 23.83
N GLY A 78 7.00 9.05 23.11
CA GLY A 78 7.17 9.37 21.70
C GLY A 78 6.06 8.80 20.82
N ALA A 79 5.59 9.59 19.86
CA ALA A 79 4.54 9.15 18.94
C ALA A 79 5.12 8.30 17.81
N CYS A 80 4.54 7.12 17.57
CA CYS A 80 4.98 6.24 16.49
C CYS A 80 4.20 6.49 15.20
N SER A 81 4.92 6.58 14.08
CA SER A 81 4.36 6.68 12.75
C SER A 81 4.92 5.59 11.86
N GLN A 82 4.07 4.93 11.09
CA GLN A 82 4.49 3.87 10.19
C GLN A 82 4.98 4.43 8.85
N THR A 83 6.14 3.95 8.38
CA THR A 83 6.79 4.43 7.15
C THR A 83 7.02 3.29 6.16
N SER A 84 7.27 3.62 4.89
CA SER A 84 7.62 2.65 3.84
C SER A 84 9.11 2.31 3.79
N PHE A 85 9.95 3.05 4.52
CA PHE A 85 11.40 2.87 4.55
C PHE A 85 11.80 2.06 5.78
N GLU A 86 12.77 1.16 5.65
CA GLU A 86 13.31 0.35 6.76
C GLU A 86 13.78 1.29 7.92
N PRO A 87 13.41 1.04 9.19
CA PRO A 87 12.79 -0.17 9.78
C PRO A 87 11.25 -0.24 9.71
N GLY A 88 10.60 0.59 8.89
CA GLY A 88 9.16 0.60 8.68
C GLY A 88 8.39 1.46 9.68
N TYR A 89 9.08 2.27 10.47
CA TYR A 89 8.49 3.26 11.39
C TYR A 89 9.44 4.43 11.65
N ARG A 90 8.89 5.51 12.21
CA ARG A 90 9.63 6.67 12.75
C ARG A 90 8.97 7.15 14.04
N CYS A 91 9.79 7.50 15.03
CA CYS A 91 9.35 8.12 16.28
C CYS A 91 9.41 9.65 16.20
N ARG A 92 8.40 10.30 16.76
CA ARG A 92 8.33 11.75 16.96
C ARG A 92 8.49 12.04 18.45
N CYS A 93 9.56 12.72 18.83
CA CYS A 93 9.97 12.90 20.23
C CYS A 93 9.76 14.34 20.74
N GLU A 94 9.37 15.28 19.87
CA GLU A 94 9.12 16.67 20.20
C GLU A 94 8.09 16.79 21.33
N GLY A 95 8.39 17.63 22.32
CA GLY A 95 7.54 17.82 23.50
C GLY A 95 7.62 16.71 24.56
N THR A 96 8.41 15.65 24.35
CA THR A 96 8.62 14.60 25.37
C THR A 96 9.77 14.90 26.33
N GLY A 97 10.70 15.80 25.95
CA GLY A 97 11.96 16.00 26.67
C GLY A 97 13.02 14.93 26.37
N TYR A 98 12.80 14.12 25.33
CA TYR A 98 13.72 13.09 24.86
C TYR A 98 14.02 13.23 23.36
N TYR A 99 15.13 12.66 22.91
CA TYR A 99 15.57 12.65 21.52
C TYR A 99 16.16 11.27 21.12
N GLY A 100 16.50 11.15 19.83
CA GLY A 100 17.01 9.92 19.22
C GLY A 100 15.96 9.14 18.45
N ASN A 101 16.39 8.13 17.70
CA ASN A 101 15.53 7.35 16.80
C ASN A 101 14.32 6.68 17.47
N ARG A 102 14.40 6.39 18.77
CA ARG A 102 13.34 5.79 19.59
C ARG A 102 13.03 6.62 20.84
N CYS A 103 13.43 7.89 20.88
CA CYS A 103 13.26 8.77 22.05
C CYS A 103 13.92 8.23 23.34
N GLN A 104 15.07 7.57 23.21
CA GLN A 104 15.77 6.91 24.32
C GLN A 104 16.71 7.82 25.12
N HIS A 105 17.08 8.98 24.60
CA HIS A 105 18.03 9.89 25.24
C HIS A 105 17.31 11.09 25.83
N ALA A 106 17.59 11.44 27.09
CA ALA A 106 17.03 12.64 27.71
C ALA A 106 17.69 13.89 27.13
N CYS A 107 16.90 14.94 26.88
CA CYS A 107 17.43 16.19 26.36
C CYS A 107 18.49 16.78 27.31
N PRO A 108 19.64 17.23 26.78
CA PRO A 108 20.69 17.80 27.62
C PRO A 108 20.20 19.12 28.24
N SER A 109 20.53 19.32 29.51
CA SER A 109 20.34 20.61 30.16
C SER A 109 21.29 21.63 29.51
N SER A 110 20.86 22.89 29.36
CA SER A 110 21.65 23.94 28.69
C SER A 110 23.07 24.12 29.24
N ASN A 111 23.34 23.69 30.49
CA ASN A 111 24.67 23.75 31.09
C ASN A 111 25.62 22.64 30.64
N THR A 112 25.11 21.53 30.09
CA THR A 112 25.91 20.36 29.68
C THR A 112 26.20 20.35 28.17
N ALA A 113 25.28 20.86 27.36
CA ALA A 113 25.42 20.91 25.89
C ALA A 113 26.44 21.94 25.38
N LEU A 114 26.89 22.86 26.24
CA LEU A 114 27.90 23.88 25.89
C LEU A 114 29.34 23.41 26.14
N GLN A 115 29.52 22.24 26.76
CA GLN A 115 30.84 21.78 27.20
C GLN A 115 31.46 20.75 26.25
N ASP A 116 30.62 19.97 25.58
CA ASP A 116 31.02 19.16 24.44
C ASP A 116 30.53 19.86 23.17
N ASN A 117 31.40 20.03 22.19
CA ASN A 117 31.15 20.68 20.88
C ASN A 117 30.15 19.86 20.03
N GLU A 118 28.99 19.55 20.59
CA GLU A 118 27.98 18.63 20.10
C GLU A 118 26.76 19.42 19.65
N THR A 119 26.22 19.04 18.50
CA THR A 119 25.05 19.70 17.92
C THR A 119 23.84 19.47 18.82
N PHE A 120 23.23 20.54 19.32
CA PHE A 120 22.03 20.42 20.16
C PHE A 120 20.89 19.75 19.37
N PRO A 121 20.25 18.69 19.90
CA PRO A 121 19.21 17.96 19.17
C PRO A 121 18.00 18.86 18.87
N TYR A 122 17.52 18.86 17.63
CA TYR A 122 16.38 19.69 17.23
C TYR A 122 15.10 19.29 17.96
N GLU A 123 14.95 18.02 18.33
CA GLU A 123 13.80 17.52 19.10
C GLU A 123 13.74 18.13 20.52
N CYS A 124 14.86 18.67 21.02
CA CYS A 124 15.00 19.28 22.34
C CYS A 124 14.79 20.79 22.33
N VAL A 125 14.63 21.43 21.17
CA VAL A 125 14.40 22.87 21.08
C VAL A 125 12.94 23.15 21.39
N VAL A 126 12.70 23.80 22.54
CA VAL A 126 11.36 24.27 22.93
C VAL A 126 11.17 25.65 22.29
N ILE A 127 10.26 25.73 21.29
CA ILE A 127 9.85 27.00 20.68
C ILE A 127 8.64 27.62 21.39
#